data_AF-D5V3T4-F1
#
_entry.id   AF-D5V3T4-F1
#
_cell.length_a   1.000
_cell.length_b   1.000
_cell.length_c   1.000
_cell.angle_alpha   90.00
_cell.angle_beta   90.00
_cell.angle_gamma   90.00
#
_symmetry.space_group_name_H-M   'P 1'
#
loop_
_entity.id
_entity.type
_entity.pdbx_description
1 polymer ?
#
loop_
_entity_poly.entity_id
_entity_poly.type
_entity_poly.pdbx_seq_one_letter_code
_entity_poly.pdbx_strand_id
1 'polypeptide(L)'
;MELSECISMTKDIIVALAAVSTVIIAYMGLNKWKAELKGKVYFDTARNLIKVVYKVRDQIRLVRSSFMLDYEFPSDYNPLDKNAEKKANAYVYLYQNRMKPLRDSLQELDVYVLEYEALWDNDIKEKAKKLSNLFFQLESSIKMYIEDVRTNGEFFRKNEKLEIEIWNNIHESLKQDDMLSLEINNSITEIEKIVRPHLDNS
;
A
#
# COMPACT_ATOMS: atom_id res chain seq x y z
N MET A 1 -25.93 -19.05 71.78
CA MET A 1 -25.26 -18.86 70.49
C MET A 1 -23.83 -18.53 70.83
N GLU A 2 -22.95 -19.50 70.64
CA GLU A 2 -21.53 -19.37 71.00
C GLU A 2 -20.90 -18.32 70.07
N LEU A 3 -20.10 -17.39 70.62
CA LEU A 3 -19.46 -16.30 69.86
C LEU A 3 -18.67 -16.84 68.64
N SER A 4 -18.17 -18.06 68.73
CA SER A 4 -17.45 -18.80 67.68
C SER A 4 -18.30 -19.09 66.44
N GLU A 5 -19.58 -19.42 66.58
CA GLU A 5 -20.48 -19.71 65.45
C GLU A 5 -20.79 -18.44 64.63
N CYS A 6 -21.05 -17.31 65.31
CA CYS A 6 -21.27 -16.03 64.64
C CYS A 6 -20.05 -15.56 63.85
N ILE A 7 -18.84 -15.78 64.40
CA ILE A 7 -17.59 -15.45 63.72
C ILE A 7 -17.39 -16.34 62.49
N SER A 8 -17.69 -17.64 62.59
CA SER A 8 -17.59 -18.57 61.45
C SER A 8 -18.55 -18.20 60.32
N MET A 9 -19.84 -17.97 60.62
CA MET A 9 -20.83 -17.56 59.61
C MET A 9 -20.42 -16.28 58.89
N THR A 10 -19.90 -15.30 59.63
CA THR A 10 -19.45 -14.02 59.06
C THR A 10 -18.26 -14.22 58.13
N LYS A 11 -17.30 -15.06 58.50
CA LYS A 11 -16.15 -15.39 57.67
C LYS A 11 -16.58 -16.07 56.37
N ASP A 12 -17.51 -17.01 56.43
CA ASP A 12 -18.00 -17.73 55.25
C ASP A 12 -18.74 -16.79 54.27
N ILE A 13 -19.53 -15.84 54.80
CA ILE A 13 -20.16 -14.79 53.99
C ILE A 13 -19.11 -13.91 53.30
N ILE A 14 -18.06 -13.48 54.03
CA ILE A 14 -16.98 -12.65 53.45
C ILE A 14 -16.24 -13.42 52.37
N VAL A 15 -15.91 -14.70 52.58
CA VAL A 15 -15.25 -15.55 51.59
C VAL A 15 -16.12 -15.75 50.35
N ALA A 16 -17.43 -15.98 50.54
CA ALA A 16 -18.38 -16.09 49.43
C ALA A 16 -18.47 -14.78 48.62
N LEU A 17 -18.57 -13.63 49.29
CA LEU A 17 -18.57 -12.32 48.63
C LEU A 17 -17.26 -12.06 47.89
N ALA A 18 -16.11 -12.37 48.50
CA ALA A 18 -14.80 -12.24 47.86
C ALA A 18 -14.72 -13.10 46.59
N ALA A 19 -15.16 -14.35 46.65
CA ALA A 19 -15.19 -15.25 45.49
C ALA A 19 -16.06 -14.69 44.35
N VAL A 20 -17.26 -14.19 44.67
CA VAL A 20 -18.16 -13.56 43.66
C VAL A 20 -17.53 -12.32 43.05
N SER A 21 -16.94 -11.44 43.87
CA SER A 21 -16.22 -10.25 43.38
C SER A 21 -15.06 -10.62 42.47
N THR A 22 -14.28 -11.66 42.80
CA THR A 22 -13.19 -12.14 41.94
C THR A 22 -13.70 -12.60 40.57
N VAL A 23 -14.81 -13.35 40.53
CA VAL A 23 -15.42 -13.80 39.26
C VAL A 23 -15.88 -12.61 38.41
N ILE A 24 -16.52 -11.62 39.02
CA ILE A 24 -16.98 -10.41 38.31
C ILE A 24 -15.79 -9.64 37.73
N ILE A 25 -14.75 -9.41 38.52
CA ILE A 25 -13.53 -8.71 38.09
C ILE A 25 -12.85 -9.47 36.95
N ALA A 26 -12.74 -10.81 37.07
CA ALA A 26 -12.16 -11.65 36.02
C ALA A 26 -12.96 -11.56 34.71
N TYR A 27 -14.30 -11.58 34.80
CA TYR A 27 -15.17 -11.44 33.62
C TYR A 27 -15.06 -10.05 32.96
N MET A 28 -15.05 -8.98 33.77
CA MET A 28 -14.85 -7.61 33.28
C MET A 28 -13.47 -7.44 32.63
N GLY A 29 -12.43 -8.01 33.24
CA GLY A 29 -11.07 -8.01 32.70
C GLY A 29 -11.00 -8.73 31.35
N LEU A 30 -11.61 -9.91 31.23
CA LEU A 30 -11.66 -10.67 29.98
C LEU A 30 -12.37 -9.90 28.86
N ASN A 31 -13.50 -9.25 29.17
CA ASN A 31 -14.24 -8.49 28.18
C ASN A 31 -13.48 -7.24 27.72
N LYS A 32 -12.85 -6.51 28.65
CA LYS A 32 -11.97 -5.38 28.30
C LYS A 32 -10.82 -5.83 27.42
N TRP A 33 -10.16 -6.94 27.78
CA TRP A 33 -9.05 -7.46 27.00
C TRP A 33 -9.47 -7.88 25.58
N LYS A 34 -10.63 -8.53 25.43
CA LYS A 34 -11.20 -8.84 24.11
C LYS A 34 -11.47 -7.58 23.28
N ALA A 35 -12.03 -6.54 23.90
CA ALA A 35 -12.28 -5.27 23.22
C ALA A 35 -10.98 -4.58 22.79
N GLU A 36 -9.96 -4.59 23.65
CA GLU A 36 -8.63 -4.04 23.35
C GLU A 36 -7.95 -4.80 22.20
N LEU A 37 -7.96 -6.13 22.22
CA LEU A 37 -7.42 -6.96 21.14
C LEU A 37 -8.13 -6.65 19.80
N LYS A 38 -9.45 -6.51 19.82
CA LYS A 38 -10.23 -6.16 18.64
C LYS A 38 -9.87 -4.76 18.13
N GLY A 39 -9.80 -3.77 19.01
CA GLY A 39 -9.40 -2.41 18.67
C GLY A 39 -7.99 -2.34 18.09
N LYS A 40 -7.05 -3.12 18.64
CA LYS A 40 -5.68 -3.22 18.13
C LYS A 40 -5.65 -3.79 16.71
N VAL A 41 -6.32 -4.91 16.46
CA VAL A 41 -6.39 -5.51 15.11
C VAL A 41 -6.97 -4.52 14.11
N TYR A 42 -7.99 -3.76 14.53
CA TYR A 42 -8.63 -2.75 13.69
C TYR A 42 -7.67 -1.61 13.33
N PHE A 43 -7.02 -1.02 14.33
CA PHE A 43 -6.04 0.03 14.11
C PHE A 43 -4.85 -0.46 13.26
N ASP A 44 -4.28 -1.62 13.58
CA ASP A 44 -3.11 -2.16 12.89
C ASP A 44 -3.43 -2.45 11.41
N THR A 45 -4.61 -2.99 11.11
CA THR A 45 -5.03 -3.26 9.73
C THR A 45 -5.17 -1.96 8.92
N ALA A 46 -5.87 -0.96 9.47
CA ALA A 46 -6.02 0.35 8.82
C ALA A 46 -4.66 1.04 8.61
N ARG A 47 -3.80 1.00 9.63
CA ARG A 47 -2.46 1.62 9.61
C ARG A 47 -1.55 0.96 8.58
N ASN A 48 -1.56 -0.37 8.50
CA ASN A 48 -0.73 -1.09 7.54
C ASN A 48 -1.21 -0.86 6.11
N LEU A 49 -2.53 -0.84 5.88
CA LEU A 49 -3.11 -0.51 4.58
C LEU A 49 -2.68 0.89 4.10
N ILE A 50 -2.83 1.93 4.94
CA ILE A 50 -2.45 3.28 4.49
C ILE A 50 -0.94 3.40 4.26
N LYS A 51 -0.13 2.70 5.07
CA LYS A 51 1.33 2.67 4.91
C LYS A 51 1.73 2.07 3.57
N VAL A 52 1.11 0.95 3.16
CA VAL A 52 1.43 0.33 1.86
C VAL A 52 0.91 1.16 0.68
N VAL A 53 -0.23 1.84 0.83
CA VAL A 53 -0.73 2.78 -0.19
C VAL A 53 0.30 3.89 -0.48
N TYR A 54 0.87 4.51 0.56
CA TYR A 54 1.94 5.49 0.37
C TYR A 54 3.22 4.86 -0.16
N LYS A 55 3.56 3.64 0.25
CA LYS A 55 4.69 2.91 -0.32
C LYS A 55 4.53 2.72 -1.82
N VAL A 56 3.35 2.33 -2.31
CA VAL A 56 3.05 2.20 -3.75
C VAL A 56 3.22 3.54 -4.46
N ARG A 57 2.68 4.64 -3.91
CA ARG A 57 2.89 6.00 -4.45
C ARG A 57 4.38 6.31 -4.63
N ASP A 58 5.16 6.10 -3.58
CA ASP A 58 6.57 6.46 -3.55
C ASP A 58 7.37 5.56 -4.52
N GLN A 59 7.02 4.27 -4.65
CA GLN A 59 7.64 3.39 -5.64
C GLN A 59 7.27 3.77 -7.08
N ILE A 60 6.02 4.17 -7.36
CA ILE A 60 5.65 4.71 -8.68
C ILE A 60 6.51 5.93 -9.01
N ARG A 61 6.69 6.83 -8.03
CA ARG A 61 7.54 8.01 -8.18
C ARG A 61 8.99 7.65 -8.51
N LEU A 62 9.56 6.68 -7.82
CA LEU A 62 10.92 6.21 -8.08
C LEU A 62 11.08 5.60 -9.48
N VAL A 63 10.11 4.81 -9.93
CA VAL A 63 10.10 4.27 -11.31
C VAL A 63 10.09 5.40 -12.33
N ARG A 64 9.29 6.45 -12.06
CA ARG A 64 9.11 7.63 -12.92
C ARG A 64 10.19 8.70 -12.77
N SER A 65 11.25 8.43 -12.02
CA SER A 65 12.38 9.35 -11.90
C SER A 65 13.08 9.53 -13.24
N SER A 66 13.11 10.76 -13.75
CA SER A 66 13.82 11.11 -14.98
C SER A 66 15.34 10.98 -14.87
N PHE A 67 15.87 10.96 -13.64
CA PHE A 67 17.28 10.76 -13.42
C PHE A 67 17.61 9.26 -13.46
N MET A 68 18.40 8.86 -14.45
CA MET A 68 18.89 7.49 -14.64
C MET A 68 20.40 7.48 -14.42
N LEU A 69 20.85 6.58 -13.56
CA LEU A 69 22.25 6.42 -13.21
C LEU A 69 22.88 5.28 -14.00
N ASP A 70 24.15 5.42 -14.37
CA ASP A 70 24.85 4.43 -15.22
C ASP A 70 24.82 3.02 -14.63
N TYR A 71 24.84 2.89 -13.29
CA TYR A 71 24.78 1.59 -12.61
C TYR A 71 23.41 0.89 -12.73
N GLU A 72 22.36 1.59 -13.15
CA GLU A 72 21.03 1.01 -13.35
C GLU A 72 20.92 0.24 -14.67
N PHE A 73 21.86 0.46 -15.59
CA PHE A 73 21.97 -0.25 -16.86
C PHE A 73 22.85 -1.51 -16.74
N PRO A 74 22.78 -2.44 -17.72
CA PRO A 74 23.71 -3.55 -17.81
C PRO A 74 25.16 -3.08 -17.86
N SER A 75 26.09 -3.84 -17.26
CA SER A 75 27.51 -3.45 -17.19
C SER A 75 28.21 -3.35 -18.55
N ASP A 76 27.67 -3.98 -19.58
CA ASP A 76 28.16 -3.98 -20.96
C ASP A 76 27.43 -2.96 -21.87
N TYR A 77 26.52 -2.18 -21.30
CA TYR A 77 25.83 -1.12 -22.00
C TYR A 77 26.76 0.06 -22.26
N ASN A 78 26.82 0.50 -23.52
CA ASN A 78 27.55 1.69 -23.93
C ASN A 78 26.55 2.68 -24.54
N PRO A 79 26.32 3.85 -23.91
CA PRO A 79 25.41 4.87 -24.42
C PRO A 79 25.78 5.43 -25.81
N LEU A 80 27.03 5.27 -26.24
CA LEU A 80 27.52 5.71 -27.55
C LEU A 80 27.24 4.68 -28.66
N ASP A 81 26.75 3.49 -28.31
CA ASP A 81 26.36 2.47 -29.28
C ASP A 81 25.11 2.94 -30.05
N LYS A 82 25.18 2.89 -31.39
CA LYS A 82 24.07 3.30 -32.27
C LYS A 82 23.06 2.16 -32.50
N ASN A 83 23.28 0.98 -31.94
CA ASN A 83 22.36 -0.14 -32.07
C ASN A 83 21.09 0.07 -31.23
N ALA A 84 19.98 0.36 -31.91
CA ALA A 84 18.67 0.59 -31.29
C ALA A 84 18.16 -0.61 -30.47
N GLU A 85 18.41 -1.84 -30.94
CA GLU A 85 18.01 -3.07 -30.22
C GLU A 85 18.79 -3.22 -28.91
N LYS A 86 20.11 -2.96 -28.94
CA LYS A 86 20.94 -3.00 -27.72
C LYS A 86 20.50 -1.93 -26.72
N LYS A 87 20.18 -0.73 -27.21
CA LYS A 87 19.64 0.36 -26.39
C LYS A 87 18.30 -0.04 -25.76
N ALA A 88 17.35 -0.55 -26.54
CA ALA A 88 16.06 -1.00 -26.05
C ALA A 88 16.20 -2.08 -24.97
N ASN A 89 17.09 -3.06 -25.17
CA ASN A 89 17.36 -4.11 -24.18
C ASN A 89 17.98 -3.57 -22.89
N ALA A 90 18.80 -2.53 -22.96
CA ALA A 90 19.31 -1.84 -21.78
C ALA A 90 18.19 -1.13 -20.99
N TYR A 91 17.23 -0.50 -21.67
CA TYR A 91 16.05 0.07 -21.02
C TYR A 91 15.10 -0.99 -20.45
N VAL A 92 14.95 -2.15 -21.10
CA VAL A 92 14.22 -3.29 -20.54
C VAL A 92 14.84 -3.68 -19.19
N TYR A 93 16.16 -3.86 -19.12
CA TYR A 93 16.86 -4.18 -17.88
C TYR A 93 16.64 -3.12 -16.80
N LEU A 94 16.82 -1.83 -17.14
CA LEU A 94 16.64 -0.71 -16.20
C LEU A 94 15.23 -0.71 -15.61
N TYR A 95 14.19 -0.74 -16.46
CA TYR A 95 12.82 -0.66 -15.98
C TYR A 95 12.34 -1.95 -15.31
N GLN A 96 12.88 -3.12 -15.67
CA GLN A 96 12.63 -4.35 -14.91
C GLN A 96 13.10 -4.22 -13.46
N ASN A 97 14.30 -3.65 -13.25
CA ASN A 97 14.85 -3.44 -11.91
C ASN A 97 14.07 -2.39 -11.12
N ARG A 98 13.74 -1.26 -11.75
CA ARG A 98 12.93 -0.21 -11.12
C ARG A 98 11.53 -0.68 -10.74
N MET A 99 10.90 -1.50 -11.59
CA MET A 99 9.54 -1.99 -11.36
C MET A 99 9.43 -3.07 -10.29
N LYS A 100 10.52 -3.75 -9.94
CA LYS A 100 10.48 -4.87 -9.00
C LYS A 100 9.97 -4.46 -7.61
N PRO A 101 10.53 -3.42 -6.93
CA PRO A 101 9.99 -2.96 -5.65
C PRO A 101 8.54 -2.48 -5.71
N LEU A 102 8.11 -1.93 -6.86
CA LEU A 102 6.72 -1.51 -7.07
C LEU A 102 5.78 -2.71 -7.14
N ARG A 103 6.14 -3.77 -7.89
CA ARG A 103 5.36 -5.01 -7.94
C ARG A 103 5.23 -5.66 -6.56
N ASP A 104 6.32 -5.69 -5.80
CA ASP A 104 6.31 -6.21 -4.42
C ASP A 104 5.35 -5.40 -3.53
N SER A 105 5.34 -4.07 -3.68
CA SER A 105 4.44 -3.18 -2.93
C SER A 105 2.97 -3.33 -3.33
N LEU A 106 2.68 -3.66 -4.59
CA LEU A 106 1.32 -3.94 -5.06
C LEU A 106 0.80 -5.28 -4.54
N GLN A 107 1.64 -6.31 -4.46
CA GLN A 107 1.27 -7.58 -3.82
C GLN A 107 0.97 -7.37 -2.33
N GLU A 108 1.79 -6.57 -1.64
CA GLU A 108 1.55 -6.20 -0.25
C GLU A 108 0.25 -5.38 -0.10
N LEU A 109 -0.06 -4.49 -1.06
CA LEU A 109 -1.32 -3.76 -1.09
C LEU A 109 -2.51 -4.72 -1.17
N ASP A 110 -2.48 -5.69 -2.08
CA ASP A 110 -3.57 -6.67 -2.24
C ASP A 110 -3.82 -7.45 -0.94
N VAL A 111 -2.76 -7.83 -0.22
CA VAL A 111 -2.88 -8.50 1.09
C VAL A 111 -3.63 -7.62 2.08
N TYR A 112 -3.19 -6.37 2.28
CA TYR A 112 -3.80 -5.48 3.26
C TYR A 112 -5.22 -5.03 2.86
N VAL A 113 -5.52 -4.96 1.56
CA VAL A 113 -6.87 -4.71 1.06
C VAL A 113 -7.80 -5.86 1.44
N LEU A 114 -7.35 -7.12 1.28
CA LEU A 114 -8.14 -8.30 1.68
C LEU A 114 -8.36 -8.37 3.19
N GLU A 115 -7.32 -8.08 3.98
CA GLU A 115 -7.45 -8.01 5.44
C GLU A 115 -8.45 -6.94 5.87
N TYR A 116 -8.41 -5.77 5.24
CA TYR A 116 -9.34 -4.68 5.52
C TYR A 116 -10.77 -5.01 5.08
N GLU A 117 -10.95 -5.59 3.89
CA GLU A 117 -12.24 -6.05 3.36
C GLU A 117 -12.89 -7.06 4.31
N ALA A 118 -12.11 -8.00 4.87
CA ALA A 118 -12.59 -8.99 5.82
C ALA A 118 -13.11 -8.39 7.14
N LEU A 119 -12.65 -7.19 7.51
CA LEU A 119 -13.06 -6.52 8.74
C LEU A 119 -14.24 -5.55 8.54
N TRP A 120 -14.34 -4.89 7.36
CA TRP A 120 -15.25 -3.76 7.18
C TRP A 120 -16.13 -3.76 5.91
N ASP A 121 -16.22 -4.85 5.14
CA ASP A 121 -17.15 -5.04 4.00
C ASP A 121 -17.54 -3.73 3.27
N ASN A 122 -16.55 -3.11 2.63
CA ASN A 122 -16.68 -1.81 1.99
C ASN A 122 -15.99 -1.77 0.63
N ASP A 123 -16.15 -0.65 -0.07
CA ASP A 123 -15.65 -0.46 -1.44
C ASP A 123 -14.12 -0.30 -1.55
N ILE A 124 -13.33 -0.62 -0.50
CA ILE A 124 -11.87 -0.45 -0.50
C ILE A 124 -11.20 -1.13 -1.69
N LYS A 125 -11.72 -2.30 -2.08
CA LYS A 125 -11.18 -3.11 -3.16
C LYS A 125 -11.31 -2.43 -4.51
N GLU A 126 -12.43 -1.74 -4.75
CA GLU A 126 -12.62 -0.97 -5.97
C GLU A 126 -11.65 0.21 -6.01
N LYS A 127 -11.47 0.92 -4.89
CA LYS A 127 -10.53 2.05 -4.80
C LYS A 127 -9.08 1.60 -4.97
N ALA A 128 -8.68 0.50 -4.33
CA ALA A 128 -7.35 -0.09 -4.49
C ALA A 128 -7.11 -0.57 -5.93
N LYS A 129 -8.11 -1.19 -6.57
CA LYS A 129 -8.03 -1.60 -7.96
C LYS A 129 -7.79 -0.42 -8.91
N LYS A 130 -8.40 0.75 -8.65
CA LYS A 130 -8.12 1.98 -9.42
C LYS A 130 -6.65 2.37 -9.30
N LEU A 131 -6.07 2.34 -8.10
CA LEU A 131 -4.64 2.58 -7.91
C LEU A 131 -3.77 1.56 -8.66
N SER A 132 -4.10 0.26 -8.60
CA SER A 132 -3.39 -0.79 -9.33
C SER A 132 -3.50 -0.63 -10.86
N ASN A 133 -4.62 -0.11 -11.37
CA ASN A 133 -4.77 0.18 -12.80
C ASN A 133 -3.81 1.27 -13.29
N LEU A 134 -3.50 2.26 -12.46
CA LEU A 134 -2.52 3.30 -12.78
C LEU A 134 -1.10 2.73 -12.91
N PHE A 135 -0.77 1.67 -12.14
CA PHE A 135 0.45 0.90 -12.36
C PHE A 135 0.46 0.20 -13.72
N PHE A 136 -0.64 -0.48 -14.11
CA PHE A 136 -0.70 -1.16 -15.41
C PHE A 136 -0.59 -0.16 -16.57
N GLN A 137 -1.15 1.04 -16.43
CA GLN A 137 -0.97 2.15 -17.37
C GLN A 137 0.49 2.59 -17.46
N LEU A 138 1.18 2.76 -16.33
CA LEU A 138 2.61 3.07 -16.30
C LEU A 138 3.45 1.97 -16.98
N GLU A 139 3.19 0.70 -16.66
CA GLU A 139 3.92 -0.43 -17.26
C GLU A 139 3.69 -0.50 -18.78
N SER A 140 2.46 -0.28 -19.23
CA SER A 140 2.14 -0.18 -20.66
C SER A 140 2.90 0.98 -21.31
N SER A 141 2.95 2.15 -20.65
CA SER A 141 3.64 3.33 -21.17
C SER A 141 5.14 3.08 -21.33
N ILE A 142 5.77 2.42 -20.36
CA ILE A 142 7.17 2.02 -20.44
C ILE A 142 7.41 1.02 -21.59
N LYS A 143 6.54 0.03 -21.77
CA LYS A 143 6.65 -0.93 -22.87
C LYS A 143 6.60 -0.24 -24.23
N MET A 144 5.70 0.72 -24.39
CA MET A 144 5.57 1.50 -25.62
C MET A 144 6.79 2.41 -25.85
N TYR A 145 7.31 3.04 -24.80
CA TYR A 145 8.56 3.82 -24.88
C TYR A 145 9.75 2.95 -25.32
N ILE A 146 9.91 1.74 -24.75
CA ILE A 146 10.98 0.81 -25.13
C ILE A 146 10.83 0.38 -26.59
N GLU A 147 9.60 0.18 -27.08
CA GLU A 147 9.34 -0.15 -28.48
C GLU A 147 9.70 1.00 -29.42
N ASP A 148 9.41 2.24 -29.03
CA ASP A 148 9.86 3.41 -29.78
C ASP A 148 11.38 3.52 -29.84
N VAL A 149 12.07 3.26 -28.72
CA VAL A 149 13.54 3.17 -28.68
C VAL A 149 14.04 2.07 -29.62
N ARG A 150 13.41 0.88 -29.60
CA ARG A 150 13.77 -0.26 -30.46
C ARG A 150 13.65 0.08 -31.93
N THR A 151 12.59 0.80 -32.29
CA THR A 151 12.31 1.21 -33.66
C THR A 151 13.00 2.53 -34.04
N ASN A 152 13.82 3.10 -33.15
CA ASN A 152 14.53 4.37 -33.36
C ASN A 152 13.61 5.55 -33.68
N GLY A 153 12.47 5.65 -32.97
CA GLY A 153 11.49 6.73 -33.10
C GLY A 153 10.40 6.51 -34.13
N GLU A 154 10.38 5.33 -34.79
CA GLU A 154 9.36 5.05 -35.81
C GLU A 154 7.99 4.72 -35.21
N PHE A 155 7.94 4.23 -33.97
CA PHE A 155 6.70 3.81 -33.32
C PHE A 155 5.74 4.99 -33.13
N PHE A 156 6.24 6.15 -32.69
CA PHE A 156 5.41 7.34 -32.50
C PHE A 156 5.42 8.35 -33.65
N ARG A 157 6.18 8.10 -34.74
CA ARG A 157 6.34 9.05 -35.87
C ARG A 157 5.05 9.68 -36.39
N LYS A 158 3.91 8.97 -36.33
CA LYS A 158 2.60 9.43 -36.82
C LYS A 158 1.63 9.87 -35.71
N ASN A 159 2.04 9.82 -34.45
CA ASN A 159 1.20 10.09 -33.30
C ASN A 159 1.95 10.81 -32.17
N GLU A 160 2.37 12.05 -32.45
CA GLU A 160 3.07 12.93 -31.50
C GLU A 160 2.29 13.14 -30.18
N LYS A 161 0.95 13.17 -30.25
CA LYS A 161 0.11 13.29 -29.04
C LYS A 161 0.31 12.12 -28.09
N LEU A 162 0.35 10.91 -28.63
CA LEU A 162 0.59 9.69 -27.86
C LEU A 162 2.02 9.67 -27.32
N GLU A 163 3.01 10.13 -28.08
CA GLU A 163 4.39 10.25 -27.59
C GLU A 163 4.47 11.12 -26.34
N ILE A 164 3.85 12.31 -26.37
CA ILE A 164 3.81 13.25 -25.24
C ILE A 164 3.11 12.63 -24.03
N GLU A 165 1.98 11.95 -24.25
CA GLU A 165 1.24 11.26 -23.19
C GLU A 165 2.10 10.17 -22.52
N ILE A 166 2.74 9.32 -23.32
CA ILE A 166 3.62 8.26 -22.83
C ILE A 166 4.81 8.85 -22.08
N TRP A 167 5.41 9.93 -22.59
CA TRP A 167 6.50 10.62 -21.94
C TRP A 167 6.10 11.16 -20.56
N ASN A 168 4.93 11.79 -20.45
CA ASN A 168 4.39 12.28 -19.18
C ASN A 168 4.04 11.15 -18.19
N ASN A 169 3.61 10.00 -18.70
CA ASN A 169 3.36 8.83 -17.85
C ASN A 169 4.66 8.27 -17.28
N ILE A 170 5.73 8.17 -18.07
CA ILE A 170 7.00 7.56 -17.62
C ILE A 170 7.90 8.52 -16.83
N HIS A 171 7.74 9.83 -16.98
CA HIS A 171 8.55 10.85 -16.29
C HIS A 171 7.67 11.74 -15.42
N GLU A 172 7.94 11.76 -14.11
CA GLU A 172 7.20 12.62 -13.19
C GLU A 172 7.53 14.10 -13.42
N SER A 173 6.50 14.94 -13.49
CA SER A 173 6.67 16.40 -13.44
C SER A 173 7.17 16.82 -12.06
N LEU A 174 8.14 17.75 -12.00
CA LEU A 174 8.58 18.36 -10.73
C LEU A 174 7.42 19.00 -9.95
N LYS A 175 6.39 19.46 -10.64
CA LYS A 175 5.19 20.06 -10.03
C LYS A 175 4.08 19.04 -9.74
N GLN A 176 4.24 17.78 -10.18
CA GLN A 176 3.24 16.72 -10.05
C GLN A 176 1.85 17.11 -10.61
N ASP A 177 1.86 17.95 -11.64
CA ASP A 177 0.68 18.45 -12.34
C ASP A 177 0.34 17.60 -13.59
N ASP A 178 1.10 16.53 -13.84
CA ASP A 178 0.80 15.57 -14.89
C ASP A 178 -0.40 14.69 -14.52
N MET A 179 -1.11 14.23 -15.55
CA MET A 179 -2.38 13.50 -15.39
C MET A 179 -2.25 12.25 -14.51
N LEU A 180 -1.18 11.47 -14.71
CA LEU A 180 -0.96 10.24 -13.93
C LEU A 180 -0.70 10.55 -12.45
N SER A 181 0.11 11.56 -12.14
CA SER A 181 0.35 12.02 -10.76
C SER A 181 -0.94 12.49 -10.09
N LEU A 182 -1.78 13.24 -10.81
CA LEU A 182 -3.09 13.67 -10.30
C LEU A 182 -4.01 12.49 -10.01
N GLU A 183 -4.10 11.51 -10.92
CA GLU A 183 -4.92 10.31 -10.75
C GLU A 183 -4.45 9.42 -9.59
N ILE A 184 -3.13 9.31 -9.39
CA ILE A 184 -2.54 8.61 -8.25
C ILE A 184 -2.96 9.30 -6.95
N ASN A 185 -2.74 10.61 -6.84
CA ASN A 185 -3.08 11.37 -5.65
C ASN A 185 -4.59 11.32 -5.35
N ASN A 186 -5.43 11.37 -6.38
CA ASN A 186 -6.88 11.28 -6.22
C ASN A 186 -7.29 9.88 -5.74
N SER A 187 -6.70 8.82 -6.31
CA SER A 187 -6.96 7.43 -5.89
C SER A 187 -6.54 7.19 -4.43
N ILE A 188 -5.41 7.75 -4.01
CA ILE A 188 -4.94 7.69 -2.62
C ILE A 188 -5.90 8.43 -1.70
N THR A 189 -6.34 9.62 -2.07
CA THR A 189 -7.30 10.42 -1.29
C THR A 189 -8.62 9.67 -1.09
N GLU A 190 -9.09 8.96 -2.12
CA GLU A 190 -10.31 8.14 -2.02
C GLU A 190 -10.13 6.95 -1.07
N ILE A 191 -8.94 6.34 -1.03
CA ILE A 191 -8.62 5.29 -0.06
C ILE A 191 -8.52 5.88 1.36
N GLU A 192 -7.86 7.03 1.52
CA GLU A 192 -7.73 7.72 2.80
C GLU A 192 -9.10 8.02 3.43
N LYS A 193 -10.06 8.49 2.64
CA LYS A 193 -11.43 8.75 3.13
C LYS A 193 -12.08 7.53 3.77
N ILE A 194 -11.77 6.33 3.26
CA ILE A 194 -12.29 5.06 3.79
C ILE A 194 -11.52 4.64 5.05
N VAL A 195 -10.19 4.75 5.04
CA VAL A 195 -9.32 4.20 6.08
C VAL A 195 -9.21 5.11 7.32
N ARG A 196 -9.20 6.43 7.11
CA ARG A 196 -8.94 7.44 8.15
C ARG A 196 -9.89 7.39 9.35
N PRO A 197 -11.22 7.14 9.20
CA PRO A 197 -12.11 6.96 10.35
C PRO A 197 -11.69 5.84 11.32
N HIS A 198 -10.90 4.87 10.87
CA HIS A 198 -10.41 3.76 11.70
C HIS A 198 -9.05 4.04 12.34
N LEU A 199 -8.41 5.16 11.99
CA LEU A 199 -7.16 5.64 12.58
C LEU A 199 -7.40 6.73 13.63
N ASP A 200 -8.45 7.56 13.44
CA ASP A 200 -8.76 8.68 14.32
C ASP A 200 -9.60 8.26 15.56
N ASN A 201 -10.20 7.06 15.55
CA ASN A 201 -11.11 6.55 16.60
C ASN A 201 -10.51 5.43 17.49
N SER A 202 -9.20 5.21 17.43
CA SER A 202 -8.48 4.20 18.21
C SER A 202 -7.80 4.77 19.45
#